data_AF-A0A8D7F264-F1
#
_entry.id   AF-A0A8D7F264-F1
#
_cell.length_a   1.000
_cell.length_b   1.000
_cell.length_c   1.000
_cell.angle_alpha   90.00
_cell.angle_beta   90.00
_cell.angle_gamma   90.00
#
_symmetry.space_group_name_H-M   'P 1'
#
loop_
_entity.id
_entity.type
_entity.pdbx_description
1 polymer ?
#
loop_
_entity_poly.entity_id
_entity_poly.type
_entity_poly.pdbx_seq_one_letter_code
_entity_poly.pdbx_strand_id
1 'polypeptide(L)'
;MGNPLRSFLLLFLILLSSPVFFLISCESVPVDPRPRAFPSFKIQEIKEEIGWGCSYTVKIKTSCSSRRFTTDRISLAFGDAYHNEVYAPRLDDPSSGAFERCSTDTFKIQGPFGYGICYL
;
A
#
# COMPACT_ATOMS: atom_id res chain seq x y z
N MET A 1 1.33 -72.14 6.52
CA MET A 1 0.02 -71.46 6.60
C MET A 1 0.18 -70.24 7.50
N GLY A 2 0.27 -69.04 6.92
CA GLY A 2 0.39 -67.81 7.72
C GLY A 2 -0.96 -67.45 8.35
N ASN A 3 -0.97 -67.06 9.62
CA ASN A 3 -2.20 -66.72 10.34
C ASN A 3 -2.79 -65.42 9.79
N PRO A 4 -3.99 -65.45 9.18
CA PRO A 4 -4.56 -64.29 8.47
C PRO A 4 -4.81 -63.12 9.42
N LEU A 5 -5.09 -63.41 10.70
CA LEU A 5 -5.29 -62.41 11.75
C LEU A 5 -4.04 -61.54 11.97
N ARG A 6 -2.84 -62.11 11.86
CA ARG A 6 -1.57 -61.38 12.02
C ARG A 6 -1.30 -60.46 10.83
N SER A 7 -1.68 -60.87 9.63
CA SER A 7 -1.56 -60.05 8.43
C SER A 7 -2.50 -58.84 8.46
N PHE A 8 -3.74 -59.05 8.92
CA PHE A 8 -4.72 -57.97 9.10
C PHE A 8 -4.27 -56.97 10.18
N LEU A 9 -3.73 -57.46 11.30
CA LEU A 9 -3.24 -56.60 12.38
C LEU A 9 -2.08 -55.71 11.92
N LEU A 10 -1.14 -56.27 11.15
CA LEU A 10 0.00 -55.52 10.62
C LEU A 10 -0.42 -54.47 9.60
N LEU A 11 -1.39 -54.77 8.73
CA LEU A 11 -1.93 -53.81 7.76
C LEU A 11 -2.61 -52.62 8.48
N PHE A 12 -3.36 -52.90 9.54
CA PHE A 12 -4.04 -51.90 10.35
C PHE A 12 -3.06 -50.98 11.09
N LEU A 13 -1.97 -51.55 11.62
CA LEU A 13 -0.91 -50.78 12.28
C LEU A 13 -0.13 -49.88 11.29
N ILE A 14 0.08 -50.33 10.05
CA ILE A 14 0.73 -49.52 9.02
C ILE A 14 -0.14 -48.32 8.62
N LEU A 15 -1.46 -48.51 8.49
CA LEU A 15 -2.41 -47.43 8.18
C LEU A 15 -2.49 -46.36 9.28
N LEU A 16 -2.35 -46.75 10.55
CA LEU A 16 -2.31 -45.82 11.69
C LEU A 16 -1.01 -45.03 11.81
N SER A 17 0.07 -45.48 11.16
CA SER A 17 1.41 -44.86 11.24
C SER A 17 1.69 -43.82 10.15
N SER A 18 0.74 -43.61 9.22
CA SER A 18 0.93 -42.74 8.06
C SER A 18 0.57 -41.27 8.37
N PRO A 19 1.51 -40.31 8.35
CA PRO A 19 1.22 -38.91 8.60
C PRO A 19 0.79 -38.23 7.30
N VAL A 20 -0.36 -38.60 6.73
CA VAL A 20 -0.84 -38.04 5.45
C VAL A 20 -1.80 -36.85 5.63
N PHE A 21 -2.12 -36.48 6.87
CA PHE A 21 -2.94 -35.29 7.14
C PHE A 21 -2.11 -34.11 7.64
N PHE A 22 -1.09 -33.72 6.89
CA PHE A 22 -0.62 -32.33 6.95
C PHE A 22 -1.60 -31.49 6.13
N LEU A 23 -2.66 -31.02 6.80
CA LEU A 23 -3.47 -29.91 6.31
C LEU A 23 -2.54 -28.69 6.24
N ILE A 24 -2.03 -28.40 5.06
CA ILE A 24 -1.35 -27.14 4.76
C ILE A 24 -2.40 -26.04 4.89
N SER A 25 -2.52 -25.46 6.08
CA SER A 25 -3.29 -24.23 6.27
C SER A 25 -2.46 -23.11 5.66
N CYS A 26 -2.89 -22.63 4.50
CA CYS A 26 -2.32 -21.44 3.88
C CYS A 26 -2.89 -20.22 4.63
N GLU A 27 -2.19 -19.78 5.66
CA GLU A 27 -2.60 -18.59 6.42
C GLU A 27 -2.27 -17.35 5.58
N SER A 28 -3.26 -16.80 4.89
CA SER A 28 -3.12 -15.51 4.21
C SER A 28 -3.31 -14.39 5.22
N VAL A 29 -2.27 -13.59 5.44
CA VAL A 29 -2.39 -12.36 6.25
C VAL A 29 -3.32 -11.39 5.51
N PRO A 30 -4.46 -10.99 6.09
CA PRO A 30 -5.31 -9.99 5.47
C PRO A 30 -4.53 -8.67 5.37
N VAL A 31 -4.30 -8.21 4.14
CA VAL A 31 -3.75 -6.89 3.88
C VAL A 31 -4.81 -5.88 4.30
N ASP A 32 -4.54 -5.12 5.37
CA ASP A 32 -5.39 -3.99 5.76
C ASP A 32 -5.43 -3.00 4.58
N PRO A 33 -6.60 -2.76 3.96
CA PRO A 33 -6.71 -1.84 2.83
C PRO A 33 -6.53 -0.38 3.25
N ARG A 34 -6.44 -0.09 4.56
CA ARG A 34 -6.18 1.26 5.05
C ARG A 34 -4.73 1.66 4.76
N PRO A 35 -4.50 2.84 4.17
CA PRO A 35 -3.15 3.36 4.02
C PRO A 35 -2.53 3.51 5.41
N ARG A 36 -1.49 2.71 5.68
CA ARG A 36 -0.67 2.88 6.87
C ARG A 36 0.26 4.05 6.61
N ALA A 37 0.09 5.13 7.37
CA ALA A 37 1.09 6.19 7.43
C ALA A 37 2.44 5.54 7.79
N PHE A 38 3.48 5.83 7.01
CA PHE A 38 4.82 5.36 7.32
C PHE A 38 5.19 5.91 8.71
N PRO A 39 5.53 5.05 9.70
CA PRO A 39 5.82 5.51 11.07
C PRO A 39 6.97 6.54 11.15
N SER A 40 7.82 6.57 10.11
CA SER A 40 8.93 7.51 9.96
C SER A 40 8.53 8.85 9.33
N PHE A 41 7.27 9.04 8.91
CA PHE A 41 6.82 10.28 8.27
C PHE A 41 6.75 11.39 9.31
N LYS A 42 7.85 12.14 9.42
CA LYS A 42 7.92 13.40 10.14
C LYS A 42 7.80 14.50 9.09
N ILE A 43 6.68 15.22 9.09
CA ILE A 43 6.54 16.44 8.28
C ILE A 43 7.64 17.39 8.73
N GLN A 44 8.72 17.47 7.96
CA GLN A 44 9.71 18.50 8.14
C GLN A 44 9.15 19.74 7.44
N GLU A 45 8.92 20.82 8.18
CA GLU A 45 8.66 22.12 7.58
C GLU A 45 9.87 22.45 6.69
N ILE A 46 9.66 22.37 5.38
CA ILE A 46 10.70 22.69 4.41
C ILE A 46 11.02 24.17 4.61
N LYS A 47 12.18 24.46 5.18
CA LYS A 47 12.77 25.80 5.15
C LYS A 47 12.87 26.21 3.68
N GLU A 48 12.28 27.34 3.34
CA GLU A 48 12.50 28.04 2.06
C GLU A 48 13.99 28.40 1.94
N GLU A 49 14.85 27.45 1.61
CA GLU A 49 16.17 27.75 1.08
C GLU A 49 16.05 27.89 -0.43
N ILE A 50 15.88 29.15 -0.81
CA ILE A 50 15.96 29.71 -2.15
C ILE A 50 17.24 29.21 -2.82
N GLY A 51 17.12 28.32 -3.82
CA GLY A 51 18.33 27.82 -4.48
C GLY A 51 18.19 26.93 -5.71
N TRP A 52 17.00 26.77 -6.30
CA TRP A 52 16.61 26.01 -7.52
C TRP A 52 15.68 24.84 -7.16
N GLY A 53 14.37 25.04 -7.34
CA GLY A 53 13.35 24.00 -7.11
C GLY A 53 12.97 23.26 -8.40
N CYS A 54 12.54 22.02 -8.26
CA CYS A 54 11.87 21.24 -9.29
C CYS A 54 10.36 21.49 -9.27
N SER A 55 9.76 21.51 -10.47
CA SER A 55 8.31 21.51 -10.63
C SER A 55 7.82 20.11 -11.02
N TYR A 56 7.03 19.49 -10.15
CA TYR A 56 6.43 18.18 -10.34
C TYR A 56 5.03 18.32 -10.91
N THR A 57 4.73 17.58 -11.99
CA THR A 57 3.36 17.45 -12.51
C THR A 57 2.74 16.18 -11.95
N VAL A 58 1.80 16.32 -11.02
CA VAL A 58 1.10 15.20 -10.39
C VAL A 58 -0.28 15.07 -11.02
N LYS A 59 -0.62 13.86 -11.49
CA LYS A 59 -1.94 13.52 -12.01
C LYS A 59 -2.60 12.52 -11.08
N ILE A 60 -3.70 12.91 -10.44
CA ILE A 60 -4.46 12.05 -9.53
C ILE A 60 -5.74 11.64 -10.24
N LYS A 61 -5.94 10.33 -10.40
CA LYS A 61 -7.15 9.76 -11.01
C LYS A 61 -8.06 9.21 -9.93
N THR A 62 -9.26 9.78 -9.84
CA THR A 62 -10.29 9.29 -8.91
C THR A 62 -11.10 8.18 -9.58
N SER A 63 -11.34 7.08 -8.86
CA SER A 63 -12.12 5.96 -9.39
C SER A 63 -13.57 6.36 -9.75
N CYS A 64 -14.13 5.73 -10.77
CA CYS A 64 -15.55 5.87 -11.11
C CYS A 64 -16.47 5.16 -10.10
N SER A 65 -15.91 4.29 -9.25
CA SER A 65 -16.62 3.67 -8.11
C SER A 65 -16.62 4.53 -6.84
N SER A 66 -15.86 5.63 -6.79
CA SER A 66 -15.81 6.54 -5.64
C SER A 66 -17.14 7.27 -5.41
N ARG A 67 -17.31 7.97 -4.29
CA ARG A 67 -18.44 8.91 -4.12
C ARG A 67 -18.34 10.08 -5.11
N ARG A 68 -19.42 10.85 -5.29
CA ARG A 68 -19.49 11.94 -6.28
C ARG A 68 -18.41 13.00 -6.06
N PHE A 69 -18.19 13.38 -4.80
CA PHE A 69 -17.16 14.31 -4.35
C PHE A 69 -16.69 13.87 -2.97
N THR A 70 -15.53 14.38 -2.55
CA THR A 70 -15.01 14.23 -1.18
C THR A 70 -15.13 15.54 -0.41
N THR A 71 -15.28 15.44 0.91
CA THR A 71 -15.19 16.59 1.84
C THR A 71 -13.94 16.50 2.72
N ASP A 72 -13.12 15.48 2.50
CA ASP A 72 -11.93 15.21 3.28
C ASP A 72 -10.81 16.17 2.88
N ARG A 73 -9.88 16.39 3.81
CA ARG A 73 -8.67 17.19 3.55
C ARG A 73 -7.59 16.28 2.96
N ILE A 74 -7.13 16.59 1.75
CA ILE A 74 -6.18 15.76 1.01
C ILE A 74 -4.89 16.54 0.87
N SER A 75 -3.84 16.01 1.50
CA SER A 75 -2.46 16.46 1.30
C SER A 75 -1.67 15.35 0.60
N LEU A 76 -0.59 15.72 -0.06
CA LEU A 76 0.31 14.79 -0.74
C LEU A 76 1.72 14.94 -0.20
N ALA A 77 2.39 13.82 0.08
CA ALA A 77 3.81 13.78 0.36
C ALA A 77 4.47 12.75 -0.55
N PHE A 78 5.66 13.03 -1.05
CA PHE A 78 6.45 12.05 -1.80
C PHE A 78 7.92 12.41 -1.71
N GLY A 79 8.80 11.43 -1.90
CA GLY A 79 10.23 11.68 -1.86
C GLY A 79 11.05 10.50 -2.38
N ASP A 80 12.36 10.66 -2.34
CA ASP A 80 13.34 9.67 -2.80
C ASP A 80 14.04 8.95 -1.63
N ALA A 81 14.91 7.98 -1.96
CA ALA A 81 15.68 7.22 -0.98
C ALA A 81 16.68 8.08 -0.15
N TYR A 82 16.88 9.34 -0.52
CA TYR A 82 17.79 10.27 0.14
C TYR A 82 17.06 11.33 0.98
N HIS A 83 15.76 11.16 1.20
CA HIS A 83 14.91 12.08 1.97
C HIS A 83 14.74 13.47 1.32
N ASN A 84 14.86 13.58 0.00
CA ASN A 84 14.38 14.76 -0.72
C ASN A 84 12.85 14.71 -0.76
N GLU A 85 12.21 15.23 0.28
CA GLU A 85 10.76 15.20 0.46
C GLU A 85 10.08 16.43 -0.15
N VAL A 86 8.94 16.18 -0.78
CA VAL A 86 8.01 17.20 -1.27
C VAL A 86 6.69 17.02 -0.52
N TYR A 87 6.21 18.09 0.10
CA TYR A 87 4.91 18.10 0.78
C TYR A 87 4.01 19.19 0.20
N ALA A 88 2.82 18.79 -0.26
CA ALA A 88 1.78 19.68 -0.76
C ALA A 88 0.55 19.60 0.15
N PRO A 89 0.32 20.61 1.01
CA PRO A 89 -0.87 20.66 1.84
C PRO A 89 -2.09 21.06 1.05
N ARG A 90 -3.26 20.52 1.44
CA ARG A 90 -4.58 21.01 0.99
C ARG A 90 -4.76 21.10 -0.52
N LEU A 91 -4.53 20.00 -1.22
CA LEU A 91 -4.90 19.86 -2.62
C LEU A 91 -6.42 19.88 -2.83
N ASP A 92 -7.19 19.64 -1.76
CA ASP A 92 -8.65 19.66 -1.73
C ASP A 92 -9.27 21.06 -1.71
N ASP A 93 -8.69 22.03 -2.41
CA ASP A 93 -9.24 23.39 -2.42
C ASP A 93 -10.74 23.37 -2.81
N PRO A 94 -11.66 23.83 -1.94
CA PRO A 94 -13.10 23.71 -2.17
C PRO A 94 -13.58 24.39 -3.45
N SER A 95 -12.85 25.39 -3.95
CA SER A 95 -13.20 26.12 -5.16
C SER A 95 -12.78 25.40 -6.45
N SER A 96 -11.86 24.44 -6.36
CA SER A 96 -11.28 23.74 -7.52
C SER A 96 -12.13 22.62 -8.08
N GLY A 97 -13.06 22.06 -7.29
CA GLY A 97 -13.80 20.85 -7.67
C GLY A 97 -12.89 19.62 -7.81
N ALA A 98 -11.70 19.62 -7.19
CA ALA A 98 -10.78 18.51 -7.26
C ALA A 98 -11.37 17.22 -6.66
N PHE A 99 -10.89 16.08 -7.15
CA PHE A 99 -11.23 14.73 -6.69
C PHE A 99 -12.69 14.33 -6.92
N GLU A 100 -13.31 14.84 -7.99
CA GLU A 100 -14.62 14.33 -8.44
C GLU A 100 -14.56 12.86 -8.87
N ARG A 101 -15.69 12.17 -8.80
CA ARG A 101 -15.80 10.79 -9.29
C ARG A 101 -15.35 10.70 -10.75
N CYS A 102 -14.53 9.69 -11.07
CA CYS A 102 -14.12 9.40 -12.44
C CYS A 102 -13.33 10.57 -13.10
N SER A 103 -12.76 11.48 -12.30
CA SER A 103 -11.97 12.61 -12.79
C SER A 103 -10.47 12.31 -12.84
N THR A 104 -9.72 13.20 -13.48
CA THR A 104 -8.26 13.28 -13.33
C THR A 104 -7.86 14.73 -13.08
N ASP A 105 -7.32 14.97 -11.89
CA ASP A 105 -6.87 16.30 -11.45
C ASP A 105 -5.36 16.42 -11.63
N THR A 106 -4.89 17.57 -12.12
CA THR A 106 -3.46 17.81 -12.38
C THR A 106 -2.95 18.97 -11.54
N PHE A 107 -1.89 18.73 -10.76
CA PHE A 107 -1.27 19.71 -9.88
C PHE A 107 0.18 19.96 -10.30
N LYS A 108 0.63 21.20 -10.19
CA LYS A 108 2.04 21.58 -10.27
C LYS A 108 2.55 21.86 -8.87
N ILE A 109 3.47 21.04 -8.37
CA ILE A 109 3.99 21.13 -7.01
C ILE A 109 5.48 21.48 -7.09
N GLN A 110 5.91 22.46 -6.30
CA GLN A 110 7.32 22.82 -6.17
C GLN A 110 7.96 22.02 -5.05
N GLY A 111 9.21 21.61 -5.25
CA GLY A 111 9.99 20.90 -4.24
C GLY A 111 11.47 20.84 -4.57
N PRO A 112 12.31 20.26 -3.69
CA PRO A 112 13.71 19.98 -3.99
C PRO A 112 13.85 19.09 -5.22
N PHE A 113 15.03 19.09 -5.86
CA PHE A 113 15.35 18.06 -6.85
C PHE A 113 15.39 16.68 -6.17
N GLY A 114 14.81 15.69 -6.84
CA GLY A 114 14.87 14.30 -6.40
C GLY A 114 15.50 13.40 -7.46
N TYR A 115 16.07 12.28 -7.04
CA TYR A 115 16.74 11.31 -7.92
C TYR A 115 15.82 10.15 -8.36
N GLY A 116 14.54 10.21 -8.01
CA GLY A 116 13.52 9.23 -8.33
C GLY A 116 12.60 8.99 -7.13
N ILE A 117 11.28 8.94 -7.35
CA ILE A 117 10.31 8.77 -6.26
C ILE A 117 10.41 7.34 -5.72
N CYS A 118 10.67 7.21 -4.42
CA CYS A 118 10.75 5.94 -3.71
C CYS A 118 9.58 5.75 -2.73
N TYR A 119 8.90 6.82 -2.33
CA TYR A 119 7.71 6.75 -1.47
C TYR A 119 6.67 7.81 -1.83
N LEU A 120 5.41 7.51 -1.50
CA LEU A 120 4.19 8.30 -1.69
C LEU A 120 3.25 8.06 -0.50
#